data_AF-A0A7S0F0H7-F1
#
_entry.id   AF-A0A7S0F0H7-F1
#
_cell.length_a   1.000
_cell.length_b   1.000
_cell.length_c   1.000
_cell.angle_alpha   90.00
_cell.angle_beta   90.00
_cell.angle_gamma   90.00
#
_symmetry.space_group_name_H-M   'P 1'
#
loop_
_entity.id
_entity.type
_entity.pdbx_description
1 polymer ?
#
loop_
_entity_poly.entity_id
_entity_poly.type
_entity_poly.pdbx_seq_one_letter_code
_entity_poly.pdbx_strand_id
1 'polypeptide(L)'
;MNNFKNEIISEISLTDKKKDDINVNSLSFELNKEKLTKIYQFSQSVIFIAFDTYRETLSKEFLNEMNIDKIYYNLLSTGYGILNNWSRIVNNGNYIKNFGSNVKEFIEKLNKEFNTQSKNFMWNEYALKKSDKLSDIIYKKIIKLFTKQLLMLQTQALDKFKDNLIESVGSNNDYDNEKFKLIQKIKDWFIINSSNLRIPELNFNINNALNELEQVLLDFAQKFNDSPIYKLLSLKKN
;
A
#
# COMPACT_ATOMS: atom_id res chain seq x y z
N MET A 1 17.00 53.13 -1.02
CA MET A 1 17.36 54.07 -2.10
C MET A 1 18.40 53.41 -2.97
N ASN A 2 18.04 52.98 -4.18
CA ASN A 2 18.96 52.88 -5.31
C ASN A 2 18.14 52.83 -6.60
N ASN A 3 18.36 53.87 -7.41
CA ASN A 3 17.81 54.08 -8.74
C ASN A 3 18.43 53.08 -9.71
N PHE A 4 17.61 52.39 -10.49
CA PHE A 4 18.03 51.84 -11.78
C PHE A 4 17.29 52.57 -12.89
N LYS A 5 18.05 53.43 -13.58
CA LYS A 5 17.71 54.02 -14.86
C LYS A 5 18.09 53.03 -15.97
N ASN A 6 17.13 52.88 -16.90
CA ASN A 6 17.25 52.78 -18.36
C ASN A 6 18.48 52.09 -18.97
N GLU A 7 18.21 51.06 -19.78
CA GLU A 7 18.83 50.68 -21.07
C GLU A 7 18.32 49.25 -21.37
N ILE A 8 17.90 48.76 -22.54
CA ILE A 8 17.81 49.18 -23.94
C ILE A 8 16.68 48.32 -24.52
N ILE A 9 15.71 48.91 -25.24
CA ILE A 9 14.77 48.14 -26.07
C ILE A 9 15.51 47.85 -27.37
N SER A 10 15.79 46.57 -27.62
CA SER A 10 16.37 46.08 -28.87
C SER A 10 15.41 46.33 -30.04
N GLU A 11 15.93 47.00 -31.07
CA GLU A 11 15.32 47.20 -32.38
C GLU A 11 14.93 45.87 -33.02
N ILE A 12 13.68 45.75 -33.47
CA ILE A 12 13.28 44.74 -34.45
C ILE A 12 13.38 45.40 -35.82
N SER A 13 14.45 45.10 -36.56
CA SER A 13 14.59 45.46 -37.96
C SER A 13 13.71 44.55 -38.82
N LEU A 14 12.81 45.14 -39.60
CA LEU A 14 12.20 44.48 -40.76
C LEU A 14 12.45 45.36 -41.97
N THR A 15 13.55 45.09 -42.67
CA THR A 15 13.74 45.48 -44.06
C THR A 15 12.79 44.68 -44.93
N ASP A 16 11.83 45.37 -45.54
CA ASP A 16 11.62 45.38 -46.99
C ASP A 16 10.20 45.87 -47.26
N LYS A 17 10.10 47.03 -47.92
CA LYS A 17 9.09 47.20 -48.97
C LYS A 17 9.43 48.34 -49.92
N LYS A 18 9.31 47.96 -51.19
CA LYS A 18 9.15 48.80 -52.37
C LYS A 18 8.34 50.07 -52.09
N LYS A 19 8.80 51.15 -52.73
CA LYS A 19 8.08 52.40 -52.95
C LYS A 19 6.70 52.10 -53.56
N ASP A 20 5.67 52.34 -52.78
CA ASP A 20 4.37 52.77 -53.27
C ASP A 20 3.92 53.90 -52.33
N ASP A 21 3.69 55.07 -52.92
CA ASP A 21 3.25 56.29 -52.24
C ASP A 21 1.89 56.08 -51.59
N ILE A 22 1.88 55.66 -50.33
CA ILE A 22 0.72 55.78 -49.46
C ILE A 22 0.94 57.05 -48.66
N ASN A 23 0.09 58.04 -48.90
CA ASN A 23 -0.07 59.21 -48.07
C ASN A 23 -0.41 58.74 -46.64
N VAL A 24 0.62 58.50 -45.84
CA VAL A 24 0.49 58.28 -44.41
C VAL A 24 0.16 59.65 -43.85
N ASN A 25 -1.13 59.98 -43.83
CA ASN A 25 -1.67 60.71 -42.70
C ASN A 25 -1.14 59.97 -41.48
N SER A 26 -0.06 60.48 -40.90
CA SER A 26 0.45 60.02 -39.64
C SER A 26 -0.68 60.28 -38.66
N LEU A 27 -1.50 59.26 -38.41
CA LEU A 27 -2.18 59.14 -37.14
C LEU A 27 -1.06 59.03 -36.11
N SER A 28 -0.48 60.18 -35.76
CA SER A 28 0.15 60.36 -34.49
C SER A 28 -0.94 60.02 -33.49
N PHE A 29 -0.89 58.81 -32.96
CA PHE A 29 -1.57 58.48 -31.74
C PHE A 29 -0.91 59.36 -30.67
N GLU A 30 -1.34 60.61 -30.55
CA GLU A 30 -1.20 61.38 -29.33
C GLU A 30 -2.07 60.67 -28.29
N LEU A 31 -1.51 59.58 -27.77
CA LEU A 31 -1.95 58.96 -26.55
C LEU A 31 -1.72 60.01 -25.46
N ASN A 32 -2.74 60.86 -25.26
CA ASN A 32 -2.79 61.83 -24.18
C ASN A 32 -2.31 61.12 -22.90
N LYS A 33 -1.40 61.77 -22.16
CA LYS A 33 -0.84 61.31 -20.88
C LYS A 33 -1.90 60.69 -19.97
N GLU A 34 -3.13 61.20 -20.00
CA GLU A 34 -4.28 60.63 -19.28
C GLU A 34 -4.64 59.20 -19.72
N LYS A 35 -4.68 58.91 -21.03
CA LYS A 35 -4.93 57.56 -21.56
C LYS A 35 -3.79 56.59 -21.22
N LEU A 36 -2.53 57.02 -21.32
CA LEU A 36 -1.38 56.20 -20.92
C LEU A 36 -1.40 55.90 -19.42
N THR A 37 -1.78 56.89 -18.60
CA THR A 37 -1.93 56.70 -17.15
C THR A 37 -3.04 55.71 -16.84
N LYS A 38 -4.19 55.79 -17.53
CA LYS A 38 -5.30 54.83 -17.37
C LYS A 38 -4.91 53.41 -17.79
N ILE A 39 -4.18 53.23 -18.89
CA ILE A 39 -3.68 51.92 -19.34
C ILE A 39 -2.67 51.35 -18.33
N TYR A 40 -1.75 52.18 -17.83
CA TYR A 40 -0.80 51.77 -16.80
C TYR A 40 -1.51 51.36 -15.51
N GLN A 41 -2.45 52.18 -15.02
CA GLN A 41 -3.26 51.86 -13.84
C GLN A 41 -4.06 50.56 -14.04
N PHE A 42 -4.68 50.37 -15.21
CA PHE A 42 -5.38 49.12 -15.53
C PHE A 42 -4.42 47.93 -15.49
N SER A 43 -3.22 48.03 -16.09
CA SER A 43 -2.23 46.95 -16.07
C SER A 43 -1.77 46.60 -14.65
N GLN A 44 -1.56 47.60 -13.79
CA GLN A 44 -1.19 47.39 -12.39
C GLN A 44 -2.32 46.72 -11.61
N SER A 45 -3.57 47.14 -11.83
CA SER A 45 -4.74 46.50 -11.22
C SER A 45 -4.91 45.05 -11.67
N VAL A 46 -4.70 44.75 -12.96
CA VAL A 46 -4.75 43.36 -13.48
C VAL A 46 -3.66 42.51 -12.86
N ILE A 47 -2.43 43.02 -12.76
CA ILE A 47 -1.32 42.33 -12.10
C ILE A 47 -1.64 42.06 -10.63
N PHE A 48 -2.14 43.06 -9.91
CA PHE A 48 -2.53 42.94 -8.50
C PHE A 48 -3.63 41.88 -8.30
N ILE A 49 -4.71 41.92 -9.10
CA ILE A 49 -5.78 40.93 -9.05
C ILE A 49 -5.26 39.52 -9.37
N ALA A 50 -4.38 39.38 -10.35
CA ALA A 50 -3.78 38.09 -10.69
C ALA A 50 -2.93 37.53 -9.54
N PHE A 51 -2.13 38.39 -8.88
CA PHE A 51 -1.36 37.99 -7.69
C PHE A 51 -2.24 37.61 -6.51
N ASP A 52 -3.28 38.38 -6.23
CA ASP A 52 -4.22 38.07 -5.13
C ASP A 52 -4.97 36.76 -5.39
N THR A 53 -5.47 36.57 -6.61
CA THR A 53 -6.14 35.33 -7.02
C THR A 53 -5.19 34.13 -6.93
N TYR A 54 -3.92 34.31 -7.33
CA TYR A 54 -2.88 33.28 -7.20
C TYR A 54 -2.60 32.92 -5.74
N ARG A 55 -2.47 33.92 -4.85
CA ARG A 55 -2.26 33.68 -3.41
C ARG A 55 -3.47 33.01 -2.76
N GLU A 56 -4.68 33.39 -3.13
CA GLU A 56 -5.89 32.72 -2.66
C GLU A 56 -5.97 31.26 -3.11
N THR A 57 -5.58 30.98 -4.35
CA THR A 57 -5.55 29.62 -4.90
C THR A 57 -4.54 28.76 -4.16
N LEU A 58 -3.31 29.24 -4.00
CA LEU A 58 -2.28 28.56 -3.20
C LEU A 58 -2.71 28.31 -1.76
N SER A 59 -3.37 29.30 -1.13
CA SER A 59 -3.84 29.18 0.26
C SER A 59 -4.91 28.10 0.39
N LYS A 60 -5.82 28.00 -0.59
CA LYS A 60 -6.85 26.95 -0.65
C LYS A 60 -6.23 25.58 -0.90
N GLU A 61 -5.27 25.47 -1.81
CA GLU A 61 -4.53 24.22 -2.07
C GLU A 61 -3.81 23.72 -0.82
N PHE A 62 -3.06 24.60 -0.16
CA PHE A 62 -2.36 24.26 1.08
C PHE A 62 -3.31 23.80 2.18
N LEU A 63 -4.45 24.50 2.37
CA LEU A 63 -5.47 24.11 3.35
C LEU A 63 -6.06 22.74 3.02
N ASN A 64 -6.27 22.44 1.74
CA ASN A 64 -6.79 21.14 1.30
C ASN A 64 -5.78 20.02 1.59
N GLU A 65 -4.50 20.21 1.28
CA GLU A 65 -3.44 19.24 1.60
C GLU A 65 -3.33 18.97 3.10
N MET A 66 -3.36 20.02 3.93
CA MET A 66 -3.37 19.88 5.39
C MET A 66 -4.57 19.06 5.90
N ASN A 67 -5.76 19.29 5.33
CA ASN A 67 -6.96 18.52 5.69
C ASN A 67 -6.83 17.04 5.29
N ILE A 68 -6.31 16.77 4.10
CA ILE A 68 -6.03 15.41 3.63
C ILE A 68 -5.01 14.72 4.55
N ASP A 69 -3.95 15.42 4.95
CA ASP A 69 -2.95 14.90 5.88
C ASP A 69 -3.54 14.56 7.24
N LYS A 70 -4.40 15.41 7.78
CA LYS A 70 -5.10 15.14 9.04
C LYS A 70 -5.94 13.86 8.95
N ILE A 71 -6.69 13.68 7.87
CA ILE A 71 -7.48 12.46 7.62
C ILE A 71 -6.54 11.25 7.55
N TYR A 72 -5.49 11.33 6.74
CA TYR A 72 -4.49 10.29 6.58
C TYR A 72 -3.88 9.85 7.91
N TYR A 73 -3.39 10.78 8.73
CA TYR A 73 -2.73 10.45 9.99
C TYR A 73 -3.71 9.90 11.03
N ASN A 74 -4.95 10.40 11.08
CA ASN A 74 -5.98 9.88 11.96
C ASN A 74 -6.34 8.42 11.63
N LEU A 75 -6.53 8.12 10.35
CA LEU A 75 -6.84 6.77 9.89
C LEU A 75 -5.66 5.83 10.04
N LEU A 76 -4.44 6.31 9.77
CA LEU A 76 -3.22 5.54 10.00
C LEU A 76 -3.05 5.18 11.48
N SER A 77 -3.28 6.13 12.39
CA SER A 77 -3.21 5.90 13.83
C SER A 77 -4.24 4.87 14.29
N THR A 78 -5.51 5.04 13.88
CA THR A 78 -6.59 4.09 14.18
C THR A 78 -6.28 2.70 13.63
N GLY A 79 -5.84 2.62 12.37
CA GLY A 79 -5.44 1.37 11.72
C GLY A 79 -4.28 0.69 12.45
N TYR A 80 -3.28 1.45 12.91
CA TYR A 80 -2.20 0.91 13.74
C TYR A 80 -2.68 0.40 15.09
N GLY A 81 -3.67 1.04 15.73
CA GLY A 81 -4.26 0.53 16.97
C GLY A 81 -4.78 -0.90 16.79
N ILE A 82 -5.55 -1.14 15.73
CA ILE A 82 -6.11 -2.46 15.40
C ILE A 82 -5.00 -3.46 15.08
N LEU A 83 -4.09 -3.10 14.18
CA LEU A 83 -3.00 -3.99 13.74
C LEU A 83 -2.02 -4.33 14.86
N ASN A 84 -1.77 -3.41 15.80
CA ASN A 84 -0.92 -3.65 16.96
C ASN A 84 -1.59 -4.63 17.93
N ASN A 85 -2.91 -4.55 18.11
CA ASN A 85 -3.65 -5.52 18.91
C ASN A 85 -3.56 -6.93 18.29
N TRP A 86 -3.78 -7.04 16.98
CA TRP A 86 -3.60 -8.29 16.23
C TRP A 86 -2.16 -8.81 16.33
N SER A 87 -1.17 -7.93 16.22
CA SER A 87 0.25 -8.29 16.39
C SER A 87 0.52 -8.88 17.77
N ARG A 88 -0.08 -8.31 18.84
CA ARG A 88 0.05 -8.83 20.19
C ARG A 88 -0.55 -10.24 20.33
N ILE A 89 -1.72 -10.48 19.74
CA ILE A 89 -2.36 -11.80 19.73
C ILE A 89 -1.43 -12.84 19.10
N VAL A 90 -0.92 -12.54 17.88
CA VAL A 90 -0.04 -13.43 17.13
C VAL A 90 1.31 -13.63 17.82
N ASN A 91 1.90 -12.57 18.37
CA ASN A 91 3.18 -12.67 19.09
C ASN A 91 3.06 -13.50 20.37
N ASN A 92 1.87 -13.57 20.98
CA ASN A 92 1.59 -14.44 22.12
C ASN A 92 1.30 -15.90 21.70
N GLY A 93 1.53 -16.27 20.43
CA GLY A 93 1.29 -17.61 19.91
C GLY A 93 -0.18 -17.93 19.64
N ASN A 94 -1.07 -16.94 19.62
CA ASN A 94 -2.49 -17.14 19.36
C ASN A 94 -2.87 -16.76 17.93
N TYR A 95 -3.82 -17.49 17.34
CA TYR A 95 -4.37 -17.16 16.03
C TYR A 95 -5.42 -16.05 16.12
N ILE A 96 -5.47 -15.24 15.07
CA ILE A 96 -6.59 -14.35 14.82
C ILE A 96 -7.66 -15.19 14.12
N LYS A 97 -8.73 -15.51 14.86
CA LYS A 97 -9.89 -16.22 14.28
C LYS A 97 -10.48 -15.40 13.14
N ASN A 98 -10.84 -16.07 12.05
CA ASN A 98 -11.41 -15.45 10.84
C ASN A 98 -10.56 -14.31 10.28
N PHE A 99 -9.22 -14.44 10.33
CA PHE A 99 -8.28 -13.41 9.91
C PHE A 99 -8.63 -12.82 8.54
N GLY A 100 -8.94 -13.69 7.55
CA GLY A 100 -9.28 -13.25 6.20
C GLY A 100 -10.48 -12.29 6.14
N SER A 101 -11.59 -12.68 6.77
CA SER A 101 -12.80 -11.86 6.85
C SER A 101 -12.57 -10.58 7.63
N ASN A 102 -11.87 -10.65 8.77
CA ASN A 102 -11.58 -9.48 9.60
C ASN A 102 -10.72 -8.45 8.86
N VAL A 103 -9.72 -8.92 8.11
CA VAL A 103 -8.85 -8.05 7.30
C VAL A 103 -9.65 -7.40 6.17
N LYS A 104 -10.47 -8.17 5.46
CA LYS A 104 -11.34 -7.63 4.41
C LYS A 104 -12.24 -6.52 4.95
N GLU A 105 -12.97 -6.79 6.03
CA GLU A 105 -13.84 -5.80 6.66
C GLU A 105 -13.07 -4.57 7.13
N PHE A 106 -11.87 -4.76 7.68
CA PHE A 106 -11.01 -3.66 8.11
C PHE A 106 -10.56 -2.78 6.93
N ILE A 107 -10.11 -3.37 5.83
CA ILE A 107 -9.69 -2.64 4.62
C ILE A 107 -10.88 -1.87 4.02
N GLU A 108 -12.03 -2.53 3.88
CA GLU A 108 -13.25 -1.92 3.35
C GLU A 108 -13.69 -0.73 4.20
N LYS A 109 -13.68 -0.87 5.53
CA LYS A 109 -13.98 0.23 6.46
C LYS A 109 -12.97 1.36 6.35
N LEU A 110 -11.68 1.05 6.32
CA LEU A 110 -10.63 2.06 6.22
C LEU A 110 -10.74 2.88 4.93
N ASN A 111 -10.94 2.21 3.80
CA ASN A 111 -11.09 2.85 2.49
C ASN A 111 -12.38 3.67 2.42
N LYS A 112 -13.50 3.13 2.94
CA LYS A 112 -14.76 3.86 3.02
C LYS A 112 -14.62 5.12 3.87
N GLU A 113 -13.94 5.03 5.00
CA GLU A 113 -13.73 6.15 5.91
C GLU A 113 -12.84 7.23 5.27
N PHE A 114 -11.74 6.82 4.62
CA PHE A 114 -10.88 7.75 3.86
C PHE A 114 -11.70 8.49 2.82
N ASN A 115 -12.40 7.76 1.94
CA ASN A 115 -13.22 8.34 0.88
C ASN A 115 -14.35 9.24 1.40
N THR A 116 -14.94 8.90 2.55
CA THR A 116 -16.00 9.71 3.15
C THR A 116 -15.44 11.02 3.69
N GLN A 117 -14.33 10.98 4.43
CA GLN A 117 -13.70 12.18 4.99
C GLN A 117 -13.04 13.04 3.90
N SER A 118 -12.53 12.43 2.83
CA SER A 118 -11.87 13.11 1.71
C SER A 118 -12.81 13.43 0.54
N LYS A 119 -14.14 13.27 0.69
CA LYS A 119 -15.11 13.39 -0.41
C LYS A 119 -14.99 14.72 -1.17
N ASN A 120 -14.78 15.83 -0.44
CA ASN A 120 -14.62 17.15 -1.04
C ASN A 120 -13.31 17.33 -1.82
N PHE A 121 -12.40 16.36 -1.72
CA PHE A 121 -11.07 16.35 -2.31
C PHE A 121 -10.82 15.10 -3.16
N MET A 122 -11.87 14.34 -3.52
CA MET A 122 -11.74 12.99 -4.09
C MET A 122 -10.99 12.95 -5.44
N TRP A 123 -10.99 14.07 -6.17
CA TRP A 123 -10.28 14.22 -7.45
C TRP A 123 -8.92 14.90 -7.32
N ASN A 124 -8.50 15.22 -6.09
CA ASN A 124 -7.19 15.79 -5.83
C ASN A 124 -6.12 14.69 -5.88
N GLU A 125 -5.09 14.88 -6.72
CA GLU A 125 -3.99 13.91 -6.88
C GLU A 125 -3.27 13.61 -5.56
N TYR A 126 -3.15 14.61 -4.67
CA TYR A 126 -2.58 14.43 -3.33
C TYR A 126 -3.42 13.49 -2.47
N ALA A 127 -4.76 13.59 -2.55
CA ALA A 127 -5.66 12.69 -1.83
C ALA A 127 -5.50 11.23 -2.30
N LEU A 128 -5.40 11.02 -3.61
CA LEU A 128 -5.14 9.70 -4.19
C LEU A 128 -3.79 9.14 -3.71
N LYS A 129 -2.70 9.93 -3.79
CA LYS A 129 -1.38 9.53 -3.29
C LYS A 129 -1.39 9.17 -1.80
N LYS A 130 -2.17 9.87 -0.98
CA LYS A 130 -2.27 9.58 0.47
C LYS A 130 -3.11 8.33 0.74
N SER A 131 -4.16 8.10 -0.03
CA SER A 131 -4.96 6.86 0.02
C SER A 131 -4.09 5.63 -0.32
N ASP A 132 -3.31 5.71 -1.40
CA ASP A 132 -2.40 4.64 -1.81
C ASP A 132 -1.33 4.40 -0.74
N LYS A 133 -0.72 5.46 -0.23
CA LYS A 133 0.27 5.36 0.85
C LYS A 133 -0.30 4.75 2.13
N LEU A 134 -1.56 5.06 2.47
CA LEU A 134 -2.25 4.47 3.63
C LEU A 134 -2.42 2.97 3.42
N SER A 135 -2.96 2.60 2.26
CA SER A 135 -3.19 1.22 1.84
C SER A 135 -1.89 0.40 1.89
N ASP A 136 -0.81 0.91 1.29
CA ASP A 136 0.50 0.26 1.27
C ASP A 136 1.05 -0.06 2.66
N ILE A 137 0.98 0.91 3.57
CA ILE A 137 1.49 0.74 4.95
C ILE A 137 0.67 -0.33 5.68
N ILE A 138 -0.64 -0.30 5.52
CA ILE A 138 -1.57 -1.24 6.15
C ILE A 138 -1.37 -2.64 5.57
N TYR A 139 -1.29 -2.79 4.25
CA TYR A 139 -1.05 -4.06 3.59
C TYR A 139 0.28 -4.69 3.99
N LYS A 140 1.36 -3.90 4.08
CA LYS A 140 2.67 -4.41 4.57
C LYS A 140 2.57 -5.03 5.96
N LYS A 141 1.75 -4.47 6.86
CA LYS A 141 1.52 -5.05 8.19
C LYS A 141 0.63 -6.28 8.17
N ILE A 142 -0.42 -6.27 7.35
CA ILE A 142 -1.30 -7.43 7.14
C ILE A 142 -0.49 -8.62 6.61
N ILE A 143 0.38 -8.41 5.62
CA ILE A 143 1.26 -9.44 5.07
C ILE A 143 2.12 -10.06 6.17
N LYS A 144 2.74 -9.24 7.02
CA LYS A 144 3.54 -9.73 8.15
C LYS A 144 2.72 -10.60 9.11
N LEU A 145 1.48 -10.22 9.41
CA LEU A 145 0.58 -11.00 10.27
C LEU A 145 0.14 -12.31 9.60
N PHE A 146 -0.15 -12.26 8.30
CA PHE A 146 -0.48 -13.43 7.50
C PHE A 146 0.67 -14.44 7.51
N THR A 147 1.88 -14.00 7.17
CA THR A 147 3.08 -14.86 7.15
C THR A 147 3.35 -15.50 8.51
N LYS A 148 3.24 -14.72 9.60
CA LYS A 148 3.42 -15.27 10.96
C LYS A 148 2.39 -16.36 11.29
N GLN A 149 1.11 -16.14 11.02
CA GLN A 149 0.08 -17.14 11.27
C GLN A 149 0.25 -18.37 10.36
N LEU A 150 0.72 -18.19 9.13
CA LEU A 150 1.02 -19.30 8.23
C LEU A 150 2.17 -20.17 8.76
N LEU A 151 3.25 -19.55 9.26
CA LEU A 151 4.36 -20.25 9.91
C LEU A 151 3.91 -21.00 11.17
N MET A 152 3.02 -20.41 11.96
CA MET A 152 2.42 -21.08 13.12
C MET A 152 1.65 -22.33 12.69
N LEU A 153 0.87 -22.25 11.60
CA LEU A 153 0.14 -23.42 11.08
C LEU A 153 1.09 -24.50 10.58
N GLN A 154 2.18 -24.14 9.91
CA GLN A 154 3.21 -25.11 9.48
C GLN A 154 3.86 -25.80 10.69
N THR A 155 4.17 -25.04 11.75
CA THR A 155 4.73 -25.58 12.99
C THR A 155 3.75 -26.57 13.65
N GLN A 156 2.47 -26.21 13.75
CA GLN A 156 1.44 -27.10 14.29
C GLN A 156 1.19 -28.33 13.43
N ALA A 157 1.25 -28.19 12.10
CA ALA A 157 1.16 -29.31 11.18
C ALA A 157 2.32 -30.30 11.40
N LEU A 158 3.53 -29.79 11.58
CA LEU A 158 4.71 -30.59 11.88
C LEU A 158 4.60 -31.30 13.23
N ASP A 159 4.15 -30.62 14.27
CA ASP A 159 4.00 -31.25 15.59
C ASP A 159 2.93 -32.34 15.56
N LYS A 160 1.78 -32.07 14.93
CA LYS A 160 0.76 -33.11 14.66
C LYS A 160 1.34 -34.28 13.88
N PHE A 161 2.17 -34.02 12.88
CA PHE A 161 2.80 -35.08 12.11
C PHE A 161 3.68 -35.97 13.00
N LYS A 162 4.54 -35.38 13.84
CA LYS A 162 5.39 -36.12 14.78
C LYS A 162 4.57 -37.03 15.71
N ASP A 163 3.50 -36.50 16.28
CA ASP A 163 2.64 -37.24 17.21
C ASP A 163 2.02 -38.46 16.52
N ASN A 164 1.38 -38.26 15.36
CA ASN A 164 0.79 -39.37 14.59
C ASN A 164 1.85 -40.38 14.11
N LEU A 165 3.05 -39.92 13.81
CA LEU A 165 4.11 -40.78 13.29
C LEU A 165 4.63 -41.72 14.39
N ILE A 166 4.72 -41.26 15.64
CA ILE A 166 5.04 -42.11 16.80
C ILE A 166 3.96 -43.19 17.01
N GLU A 167 2.68 -42.84 16.87
CA GLU A 167 1.57 -43.79 16.97
C GLU A 167 1.59 -44.86 15.86
N SER A 168 1.94 -44.47 14.63
CA SER A 168 2.05 -45.38 13.48
C SER A 168 3.11 -46.46 13.67
N VAL A 169 4.26 -46.17 14.28
CA VAL A 169 5.30 -47.20 14.54
C VAL A 169 4.78 -48.34 15.43
N GLY A 170 3.90 -48.01 16.38
CA GLY A 170 3.26 -49.00 17.26
C GLY A 170 2.24 -49.90 16.55
N SER A 171 1.79 -49.55 15.35
CA SER A 171 0.72 -50.22 14.61
C SER A 171 1.29 -51.24 13.63
N ASN A 172 0.81 -52.49 13.56
CA ASN A 172 1.33 -53.62 12.75
C ASN A 172 1.38 -53.41 11.21
N ASN A 173 1.25 -52.19 10.71
CA ASN A 173 1.19 -51.86 9.31
C ASN A 173 2.57 -51.55 8.71
N ASP A 174 2.64 -51.65 7.38
CA ASP A 174 3.78 -51.27 6.56
C ASP A 174 4.02 -49.75 6.68
N TYR A 175 5.06 -49.41 7.43
CA TYR A 175 5.41 -48.05 7.82
C TYR A 175 5.61 -47.12 6.60
N ASP A 176 6.18 -47.63 5.50
CA ASP A 176 6.44 -46.81 4.30
C ASP A 176 5.12 -46.38 3.63
N ASN A 177 4.13 -47.27 3.60
CA ASN A 177 2.80 -46.94 3.10
C ASN A 177 1.99 -46.03 4.05
N GLU A 178 2.16 -46.17 5.36
CA GLU A 178 1.52 -45.28 6.34
C GLU A 178 2.08 -43.86 6.30
N LYS A 179 3.40 -43.71 6.09
CA LYS A 179 4.07 -42.42 5.98
C LYS A 179 3.41 -41.51 4.94
N PHE A 180 3.20 -42.00 3.71
CA PHE A 180 2.63 -41.17 2.64
C PHE A 180 1.17 -40.78 2.92
N LYS A 181 0.38 -41.70 3.49
CA LYS A 181 -1.00 -41.42 3.91
C LYS A 181 -1.03 -40.34 5.00
N LEU A 182 -0.09 -40.40 5.94
CA LEU A 182 0.00 -39.43 7.02
C LEU A 182 0.42 -38.04 6.50
N ILE A 183 1.39 -37.97 5.59
CA ILE A 183 1.78 -36.70 4.94
C ILE A 183 0.57 -36.07 4.25
N GLN A 184 -0.18 -36.85 3.47
CA GLN A 184 -1.37 -36.34 2.80
C GLN A 184 -2.43 -35.85 3.80
N LYS A 185 -2.70 -36.60 4.88
CA LYS A 185 -3.62 -36.20 5.97
C LYS A 185 -3.22 -34.85 6.58
N ILE A 186 -1.92 -34.62 6.81
CA ILE A 186 -1.42 -33.36 7.37
C ILE A 186 -1.52 -32.21 6.35
N LYS A 187 -1.25 -32.47 5.07
CA LYS A 187 -1.46 -31.49 3.98
C LYS A 187 -2.92 -31.05 3.90
N ASP A 188 -3.86 -31.99 3.92
CA ASP A 188 -5.28 -31.70 3.89
C ASP A 188 -5.72 -30.89 5.12
N TRP A 189 -5.23 -31.27 6.31
CA TRP A 189 -5.45 -30.50 7.54
C TRP A 189 -4.93 -29.06 7.40
N PHE A 190 -3.72 -28.87 6.88
CA PHE A 190 -3.15 -27.53 6.67
C PHE A 190 -3.98 -26.70 5.69
N ILE A 191 -4.44 -27.28 4.58
CA ILE A 191 -5.29 -26.60 3.59
C ILE A 191 -6.60 -26.14 4.24
N ILE A 192 -7.27 -27.02 5.01
CA ILE A 192 -8.52 -26.68 5.70
C ILE A 192 -8.30 -25.54 6.69
N ASN A 193 -7.25 -25.61 7.52
CA ASN A 193 -7.02 -24.61 8.57
C ASN A 193 -6.49 -23.27 8.03
N SER A 194 -5.76 -23.29 6.92
CA SER A 194 -5.26 -22.08 6.25
C SER A 194 -6.35 -21.31 5.48
N SER A 195 -7.51 -21.94 5.20
CA SER A 195 -8.63 -21.28 4.53
C SER A 195 -9.08 -20.00 5.24
N ASN A 196 -9.06 -20.00 6.59
CA ASN A 196 -9.42 -18.86 7.43
C ASN A 196 -8.43 -17.69 7.36
N LEU A 197 -7.23 -17.90 6.81
CA LEU A 197 -6.22 -16.86 6.61
C LEU A 197 -6.34 -16.18 5.24
N ARG A 198 -7.09 -16.75 4.29
CA ARG A 198 -7.15 -16.26 2.92
C ARG A 198 -7.92 -14.94 2.84
N ILE A 199 -7.33 -13.97 2.15
CA ILE A 199 -7.95 -12.69 1.81
C ILE A 199 -8.05 -12.69 0.28
N PRO A 200 -9.25 -12.93 -0.30
CA PRO A 200 -9.43 -13.07 -1.73
C PRO A 200 -8.83 -11.92 -2.55
N GLU A 201 -8.91 -10.70 -2.02
CA GLU A 201 -8.47 -9.47 -2.68
C GLU A 201 -6.94 -9.32 -2.73
N LEU A 202 -6.20 -10.01 -1.85
CA LEU A 202 -4.74 -9.89 -1.74
C LEU A 202 -3.97 -11.05 -2.37
N ASN A 203 -4.67 -12.03 -2.99
CA ASN A 203 -4.09 -13.17 -3.70
C ASN A 203 -2.89 -13.82 -2.98
N PHE A 204 -2.99 -13.95 -1.65
CA PHE A 204 -1.92 -14.57 -0.87
C PHE A 204 -1.80 -16.06 -1.22
N ASN A 205 -0.63 -16.43 -1.74
CA ASN A 205 -0.36 -17.79 -2.18
C ASN A 205 0.09 -18.66 -1.00
N ILE A 206 -0.77 -19.60 -0.58
CA ILE A 206 -0.43 -20.59 0.45
C ILE A 206 0.35 -21.79 -0.11
N ASN A 207 0.38 -21.97 -1.44
CA ASN A 207 0.95 -23.16 -2.06
C ASN A 207 2.45 -23.26 -1.83
N ASN A 208 3.16 -22.13 -1.77
CA ASN A 208 4.59 -22.12 -1.43
C ASN A 208 4.81 -22.69 -0.02
N ALA A 209 4.01 -22.26 0.95
CA ALA A 209 4.08 -22.77 2.33
C ALA A 209 3.65 -24.24 2.42
N LEU A 210 2.68 -24.67 1.62
CA LEU A 210 2.27 -26.07 1.53
C LEU A 210 3.38 -26.96 0.96
N ASN A 211 4.03 -26.52 -0.11
CA ASN A 211 5.15 -27.23 -0.73
C ASN A 211 6.34 -27.32 0.22
N GLU A 212 6.68 -26.21 0.90
CA GLU A 212 7.72 -26.19 1.93
C GLU A 212 7.38 -27.14 3.08
N LEU A 213 6.14 -27.13 3.56
CA LEU A 213 5.68 -28.06 4.59
C LEU A 213 5.88 -29.51 4.14
N GLU A 214 5.44 -29.86 2.92
CA GLU A 214 5.61 -31.22 2.38
C GLU A 214 7.07 -31.68 2.36
N GLN A 215 7.99 -30.82 1.92
CA GLN A 215 9.43 -31.13 1.96
C GLN A 215 9.92 -31.38 3.39
N VAL A 216 9.54 -30.51 4.34
CA VAL A 216 9.90 -30.67 5.76
C VAL A 216 9.36 -31.98 6.35
N LEU A 217 8.13 -32.36 5.99
CA LEU A 217 7.53 -33.62 6.46
C LEU A 217 8.25 -34.84 5.88
N LEU A 218 8.60 -34.82 4.59
CA LEU A 218 9.35 -35.90 3.93
C LEU A 218 10.73 -36.08 4.55
N ASP A 219 11.46 -34.98 4.71
CA ASP A 219 12.79 -34.94 5.33
C ASP A 219 12.76 -35.47 6.76
N PHE A 220 11.77 -35.02 7.55
CA PHE A 220 11.61 -35.47 8.93
C PHE A 220 11.34 -36.98 8.98
N ALA A 221 10.41 -37.47 8.17
CA ALA A 221 10.05 -38.87 8.13
C ALA A 221 11.22 -39.77 7.70
N GLN A 222 12.05 -39.32 6.77
CA GLN A 222 13.24 -40.05 6.36
C GLN A 222 14.25 -40.15 7.52
N LYS A 223 14.52 -39.04 8.21
CA LYS A 223 15.42 -39.01 9.38
C LYS A 223 14.87 -39.80 10.58
N PHE A 224 13.55 -39.88 10.71
CA PHE A 224 12.93 -40.58 11.81
C PHE A 224 13.19 -42.10 11.78
N ASN A 225 13.26 -42.71 10.60
CA ASN A 225 13.58 -44.14 10.43
C ASN A 225 14.92 -44.52 11.07
N ASP A 226 15.89 -43.61 11.00
CA ASP A 226 17.22 -43.83 11.57
C ASP A 226 17.30 -43.49 13.06
N SER A 227 16.24 -42.89 13.62
CA SER A 227 16.24 -42.37 14.98
C SER A 227 16.25 -43.50 16.03
N PRO A 228 16.90 -43.27 17.19
CA PRO A 228 16.85 -44.21 18.31
C PRO A 228 15.42 -44.48 18.80
N ILE A 229 14.52 -43.48 18.70
CA ILE A 229 13.12 -43.60 19.10
C ILE A 229 12.40 -44.63 18.22
N TYR A 230 12.56 -44.53 16.89
CA TYR A 230 12.01 -45.51 15.97
C TYR A 230 12.53 -46.92 16.28
N LYS A 231 13.84 -47.09 16.43
CA LYS A 231 14.47 -48.38 16.75
C LYS A 231 13.97 -48.96 18.07
N LEU A 232 13.83 -48.15 19.11
CA LEU A 232 13.29 -48.60 20.41
C LEU A 232 11.82 -49.01 20.31
N LEU A 233 11.00 -48.26 19.58
CA LEU A 233 9.57 -48.55 19.42
C LEU A 233 9.34 -49.77 18.52
N SER A 234 10.12 -49.94 17.46
CA SER A 234 10.06 -51.12 16.60
C SER A 234 10.50 -52.39 17.33
N LEU A 235 11.49 -52.30 18.23
CA LEU A 235 11.97 -53.44 19.03
C LEU A 235 10.98 -53.90 20.09
N LYS A 236 10.18 -53.01 20.68
CA LYS A 236 9.10 -53.36 21.63
C LYS A 236 7.94 -54.15 21.01
N LYS A 237 7.95 -54.29 19.68
CA LYS A 237 6.91 -54.94 18.88
C LYS A 237 7.21 -56.42 18.58
N ASN A 238 8.45 -56.83 18.77
CA ASN A 238 8.90 -58.23 18.72
C ASN A 238 8.82 -58.85 20.12
#